data_AF-A0A350BXL3-F1
#
_entry.id   AF-A0A350BXL3-F1
#
_cell.length_a   1.000
_cell.length_b   1.000
_cell.length_c   1.000
_cell.angle_alpha   90.00
_cell.angle_beta   90.00
_cell.angle_gamma   90.00
#
_symmetry.space_group_name_H-M   'P 1'
#
loop_
_entity.id
_entity.type
_entity.pdbx_description
1 polymer ?
#
loop_
_entity_poly.entity_id
_entity_poly.type
_entity_poly.pdbx_seq_one_letter_code
_entity_poly.pdbx_strand_id
1 'polypeptide(L)'
;MIVFELSMPNKGSWDGKWSQEGQLFVRTRRECDVPKEYWNKSFYHRWDDGWTACVTTTRMTANEARKLERKSKGFCGYDWMIRSIIKHGDIRYERKAE
;
A
#
# COMPACT_ATOMS: atom_id res chain seq x y z
N MET A 1 4.23 -14.99 -4.57
CA MET A 1 3.56 -14.08 -3.61
C MET A 1 3.74 -12.65 -4.11
N ILE A 2 2.70 -11.83 -4.03
CA ILE A 2 2.79 -10.40 -4.32
C ILE A 2 2.87 -9.65 -3.00
N VAL A 3 3.89 -8.82 -2.88
CA VAL A 3 4.18 -8.02 -1.71
C VAL A 3 3.71 -6.60 -1.98
N PHE A 4 2.81 -6.09 -1.14
CA PHE A 4 2.35 -4.71 -1.17
C PHE A 4 3.10 -3.96 -0.08
N GLU A 5 3.93 -3.02 -0.46
CA GLU A 5 4.63 -2.12 0.45
C GLU A 5 3.96 -0.75 0.42
N LEU A 6 3.46 -0.30 1.57
CA LEU A 6 2.90 1.04 1.74
C LEU A 6 3.98 1.97 2.31
N SER A 7 4.20 3.07 1.61
CA SER A 7 5.10 4.16 1.98
C SER A 7 4.39 5.49 1.83
N MET A 8 4.71 6.47 2.68
CA MET A 8 4.10 7.81 2.62
C MET A 8 5.18 8.88 2.47
N PRO A 9 5.61 9.18 1.22
CA PRO A 9 6.71 10.09 0.99
C PRO A 9 6.34 11.57 1.14
N ASN A 10 5.08 11.96 0.91
CA ASN A 10 4.64 13.35 0.98
C ASN A 10 3.65 13.52 2.14
N LYS A 11 3.99 14.39 3.10
CA LYS A 11 3.25 14.58 4.36
C LYS A 11 2.49 15.90 4.26
N GLY A 12 1.18 15.89 4.52
CA GLY A 12 0.42 17.14 4.62
C GLY A 12 0.71 17.86 5.93
N SER A 13 0.59 19.18 5.92
CA SER A 13 1.06 20.10 6.96
C SER A 13 0.40 19.97 8.35
N TRP A 14 -0.58 19.09 8.54
CA TRP A 14 -1.42 19.08 9.75
C TRP A 14 -0.76 18.47 11.00
N ASP A 15 0.23 17.58 10.88
CA ASP A 15 1.01 17.10 12.05
C ASP A 15 2.47 16.76 11.74
N GLY A 16 2.90 16.85 10.47
CA GLY A 16 4.29 16.65 10.03
C GLY A 16 4.90 15.27 10.27
N LYS A 17 4.22 14.41 11.03
CA LYS A 17 4.64 13.06 11.40
C LYS A 17 3.51 12.10 11.15
N TRP A 18 3.67 11.29 10.10
CA TRP A 18 3.04 9.99 10.12
C TRP A 18 3.56 9.27 11.37
N SER A 19 2.70 8.95 12.36
CA SER A 19 3.15 8.44 13.66
C SER A 19 3.95 7.13 13.57
N GLN A 20 3.98 6.49 12.40
CA GLN A 20 4.76 5.28 12.13
C GLN A 20 5.86 5.50 11.06
N GLU A 21 6.37 6.72 10.92
CA GLU A 21 7.40 7.08 9.95
C GLU A 21 8.67 6.28 10.25
N GLY A 22 9.05 5.39 9.33
CA GLY A 22 10.14 4.43 9.52
C GLY A 22 9.70 2.99 9.83
N GLN A 23 8.39 2.71 9.89
CA GLN A 23 7.88 1.34 10.01
C GLN A 23 7.51 0.77 8.64
N LEU A 24 7.86 -0.49 8.39
CA LEU A 24 7.54 -1.17 7.15
C LEU A 24 6.08 -1.63 7.18
N PHE A 25 5.24 -1.09 6.30
CA PHE A 25 3.87 -1.56 6.11
C PHE A 25 3.86 -2.49 4.90
N VAL A 26 3.85 -3.79 5.17
CA VAL A 26 3.92 -4.80 4.12
C VAL A 26 2.78 -5.79 4.28
N ARG A 27 2.10 -6.08 3.17
CA ARG A 27 1.09 -7.13 3.12
C ARG A 27 1.38 -8.07 1.96
N THR A 28 1.34 -9.35 2.25
CA THR A 28 1.50 -10.36 1.22
C THR A 28 0.12 -10.81 0.72
N ARG A 29 -0.02 -10.97 -0.60
CA ARG A 29 -1.21 -11.54 -1.25
C ARG A 29 -0.78 -12.62 -2.23
N ARG A 30 -1.72 -13.51 -2.55
CA ARG A 30 -1.50 -14.55 -3.54
C ARG A 30 -1.50 -13.93 -4.93
N GLU A 31 -0.79 -14.56 -5.84
CA GLU A 31 -0.73 -14.14 -7.24
C GLU A 31 -2.06 -14.31 -7.99
N CYS A 32 -2.95 -15.18 -7.50
CA CYS A 32 -4.29 -15.35 -8.05
C CYS A 32 -5.24 -14.18 -7.72
N ASP A 33 -4.99 -13.45 -6.63
CA ASP A 33 -5.79 -12.28 -6.26
C ASP A 33 -5.37 -11.01 -7.01
N VAL A 34 -4.16 -10.97 -7.58
CA VAL A 34 -3.57 -9.75 -8.15
C VAL A 34 -3.28 -9.98 -9.63
N PRO A 35 -3.91 -9.24 -10.55
CA PRO A 35 -3.65 -9.41 -11.97
C PRO A 35 -2.19 -9.08 -12.27
N LYS A 36 -1.62 -9.80 -13.25
CA LYS A 36 -0.19 -9.79 -13.59
C LYS A 36 0.32 -8.41 -14.01
N GLU A 37 -0.59 -7.55 -14.46
CA GLU A 37 -0.34 -6.17 -14.87
C GLU A 37 -0.02 -5.22 -13.71
N TYR A 38 -0.39 -5.60 -12.49
CA TYR A 38 -0.09 -4.85 -11.26
C TYR A 38 1.08 -5.46 -10.50
N TRP A 39 1.94 -6.25 -11.16
CA TRP A 39 3.16 -6.76 -10.54
C TRP A 39 4.30 -5.76 -10.80
N ASN A 40 5.12 -5.46 -9.78
CA ASN A 40 6.24 -4.50 -9.89
C ASN A 40 5.78 -3.08 -10.27
N LYS A 41 4.58 -2.68 -9.82
CA LYS A 41 4.00 -1.37 -10.11
C LYS A 41 3.82 -0.56 -8.82
N SER A 42 4.14 0.73 -8.90
CA SER A 42 3.91 1.68 -7.81
C SER A 42 2.65 2.48 -8.09
N PHE A 43 1.75 2.50 -7.11
CA PHE A 43 0.49 3.23 -7.13
C PHE A 43 0.61 4.41 -6.18
N TYR A 44 0.26 5.60 -6.65
CA TYR A 44 0.34 6.83 -5.85
C TYR A 44 -1.08 7.36 -5.64
N HIS A 45 -1.38 7.72 -4.40
CA HIS A 45 -2.62 8.37 -4.04
C HIS A 45 -2.33 9.66 -3.32
N ARG A 46 -2.77 10.77 -3.88
CA ARG A 46 -2.70 12.07 -3.22
C ARG A 46 -4.06 12.39 -2.63
N TRP A 47 -4.08 12.65 -1.33
CA TRP A 47 -5.24 13.19 -0.63
C TRP A 47 -5.30 14.70 -0.78
N ASP A 48 -6.51 15.25 -0.67
CA ASP A 48 -6.78 16.69 -0.73
C ASP A 48 -6.10 17.44 0.42
N ASP A 49 -5.96 16.79 1.57
CA ASP A 49 -5.19 17.23 2.75
C ASP A 49 -3.67 17.35 2.51
N GLY A 50 -3.18 17.07 1.30
CA GLY A 50 -1.76 17.18 0.94
C GLY A 50 -0.91 15.96 1.33
N TRP A 51 -1.52 14.91 1.88
CA TRP A 51 -0.85 13.64 2.15
C TRP A 51 -0.75 12.83 0.86
N THR A 52 0.34 12.09 0.67
CA THR A 52 0.50 11.17 -0.46
C THR A 52 0.89 9.78 0.02
N ALA A 53 0.02 8.80 -0.24
CA ALA A 53 0.33 7.39 -0.11
C ALA A 53 0.98 6.86 -1.38
N CYS A 54 1.94 5.96 -1.22
CA CYS A 54 2.57 5.18 -2.28
C CYS A 54 2.45 3.71 -1.90
N VAL A 55 1.84 2.90 -2.75
CA VAL A 55 1.79 1.44 -2.60
C VAL A 55 2.58 0.83 -3.74
N THR A 56 3.72 0.24 -3.41
CA THR A 56 4.55 -0.50 -4.36
C THR A 56 4.22 -1.98 -4.27
N THR A 57 3.94 -2.59 -5.41
CA THR A 57 3.72 -4.02 -5.54
C THR A 57 4.98 -4.68 -6.04
N THR A 58 5.50 -5.70 -5.36
CA THR A 58 6.70 -6.42 -5.79
C THR A 58 6.42 -7.92 -5.80
N ARG A 59 6.73 -8.58 -6.91
CA ARG A 59 6.64 -10.05 -6.97
C ARG A 59 7.87 -10.65 -6.32
N MET A 60 7.67 -11.42 -5.25
CA MET A 60 8.76 -12.11 -4.55
C MET A 60 8.41 -13.57 -4.23
N THR A 61 9.45 -14.31 -3.87
CA THR A 61 9.33 -15.69 -3.41
C THR A 61 8.67 -15.71 -2.03
N ALA A 62 7.97 -16.79 -1.68
CA ALA A 62 7.30 -16.93 -0.37
C ALA A 62 8.25 -16.71 0.83
N ASN A 63 9.53 -17.08 0.68
CA ASN A 63 10.54 -16.88 1.73
C ASN A 63 10.85 -15.40 1.99
N GLU A 64 11.03 -14.61 0.93
CA GLU A 64 11.29 -13.16 1.05
C GLU A 64 10.07 -12.40 1.55
N ALA A 65 8.89 -12.75 1.01
CA ALA A 65 7.62 -12.21 1.46
C ALA A 65 7.41 -12.42 2.97
N ARG A 66 7.78 -13.60 3.49
CA ARG A 66 7.68 -13.92 4.92
C ARG A 66 8.71 -13.17 5.77
N LYS A 67 9.90 -12.88 5.24
CA LYS A 67 10.89 -12.02 5.91
C LYS A 67 10.39 -10.58 6.04
N LEU A 68 9.76 -10.06 4.98
CA LEU A 68 9.17 -8.71 4.97
C LEU A 68 7.94 -8.63 5.87
N GLU A 69 7.07 -9.62 5.83
CA GLU A 69 5.89 -9.71 6.71
C GLU A 69 6.30 -9.74 8.19
N ARG A 70 7.39 -10.44 8.53
CA ARG A 70 7.96 -10.44 9.90
C ARG A 70 8.50 -9.08 10.33
N LYS A 71 9.08 -8.30 9.41
CA LYS A 71 9.52 -6.93 9.67
C LYS A 71 8.35 -5.95 9.68
N SER A 72 7.22 -6.33 9.10
CA SER A 72 6.08 -5.46 9.01
C SER A 72 5.36 -5.33 10.32
N LYS A 73 4.90 -4.12 10.61
CA LYS A 73 4.03 -3.81 11.75
C LYS A 73 2.55 -3.89 11.41
N GLY A 74 2.22 -4.54 10.29
CA GLY A 74 0.87 -4.66 9.76
C GLY A 74 0.59 -3.61 8.69
N PHE A 75 -0.69 -3.44 8.34
CA PHE A 75 -1.15 -2.44 7.36
C PHE A 75 -2.08 -1.39 7.98
N CYS A 76 -2.03 -1.21 9.31
CA CYS A 76 -2.72 -0.17 10.10
C CYS A 76 -4.08 0.34 9.56
N GLY A 77 -4.97 -0.55 9.14
CA GLY A 77 -6.30 -0.18 8.63
C GLY A 77 -6.37 0.20 7.15
N TYR A 78 -5.24 0.30 6.44
CA TYR A 78 -5.15 0.58 5.00
C TYR A 78 -5.38 -0.64 4.10
N ASP A 79 -5.99 -1.71 4.62
CA ASP A 79 -6.36 -2.89 3.82
C ASP A 79 -7.31 -2.50 2.68
N TRP A 80 -8.12 -1.46 2.87
CA TRP A 80 -9.01 -0.92 1.84
C TRP A 80 -8.25 -0.39 0.62
N MET A 81 -7.03 0.15 0.77
CA MET A 81 -6.20 0.58 -0.36
C MET A 81 -5.78 -0.61 -1.22
N ILE A 82 -5.32 -1.70 -0.58
CA ILE A 82 -4.93 -2.92 -1.29
C ILE A 82 -6.14 -3.48 -2.05
N ARG A 83 -7.32 -3.51 -1.42
CA ARG A 83 -8.56 -3.94 -2.08
C ARG A 83 -8.91 -3.06 -3.27
N SER A 84 -8.75 -1.74 -3.14
CA SER A 84 -9.00 -0.78 -4.22
C SER A 84 -8.04 -1.02 -5.40
N ILE A 85 -6.74 -1.21 -5.13
CA ILE A 85 -5.75 -1.55 -6.17
C ILE A 85 -6.09 -2.88 -6.85
N ILE A 86 -6.48 -3.89 -6.10
CA ILE A 86 -6.85 -5.21 -6.66
C ILE A 86 -8.10 -5.09 -7.54
N LYS A 87 -9.09 -4.32 -7.12
CA LYS A 87 -10.40 -4.23 -7.77
C LYS A 87 -10.44 -3.24 -8.94
N HIS A 88 -9.73 -2.12 -8.82
CA HIS A 88 -9.78 -1.00 -9.76
C HIS A 88 -8.44 -0.71 -10.45
N GLY A 89 -7.35 -1.33 -10.00
CA GLY A 89 -6.00 -1.01 -10.50
C GLY A 89 -5.53 0.38 -10.08
N ASP A 90 -6.19 1.01 -9.11
CA ASP A 90 -5.92 2.36 -8.68
C ASP A 90 -6.32 2.52 -7.21
N ILE A 91 -5.60 3.36 -6.47
CA ILE A 91 -5.99 3.68 -5.10
C ILE A 91 -7.03 4.79 -5.21
N ARG A 92 -8.31 4.41 -5.19
CA ARG A 92 -9.41 5.37 -5.11
C ARG A 92 -10.01 5.36 -3.72
N TYR A 93 -9.99 6.52 -3.07
CA TYR A 93 -10.93 6.80 -1.99
C TYR A 93 -12.29 6.95 -2.68
N GLU A 94 -13.23 6.03 -2.42
CA GLU A 94 -14.64 6.32 -2.72
C GLU A 94 -15.03 7.50 -1.83
N ARG A 95 -14.81 8.73 -2.31
CA ARG A 95 -15.62 9.86 -1.86
C ARG A 95 -17.03 9.46 -2.23
N LYS A 96 -17.84 9.08 -1.24
CA LYS A 96 -19.29 9.09 -1.40
C LYS A 96 -19.61 10.46 -1.98
N ALA A 97 -20.04 10.49 -3.24
CA ALA A 97 -20.69 11.65 -3.79
C ALA A 97 -21.98 11.83 -2.97
N GLU A 98 -22.02 12.89 -2.17
CA GLU A 98 -23.26 13.42 -1.60
C GLU A 98 -24.03 14.19 -2.69
#